data_AF-A0A085BHU5-F1
#
_entry.id   AF-A0A085BHU5-F1
#
_cell.length_a   1.000
_cell.length_b   1.000
_cell.length_c   1.000
_cell.angle_alpha   90.00
_cell.angle_beta   90.00
_cell.angle_gamma   90.00
#
_symmetry.space_group_name_H-M   'P 1'
#
loop_
_entity.id
_entity.type
_entity.pdbx_description
1 polymer ?
#
loop_
_entity_poly.entity_id
_entity_poly.type
_entity_poly.pdbx_seq_one_letter_code
_entity_poly.pdbx_strand_id
1 'polypeptide(L)'
;MKILLFISLLFTGVYQAQLCIIDDNDGYTNVREKADQNSKIIGKIVDHQVFAIDSYVQDEENKSKDWIAVKFPVNINKKSDFLKFEGEEKTGYIHKSRLVELESLPKFESKELNPHKVSHQNKDVEIIIETQTFNKSKHQITQSDKGFYEIDGEKVFNYYGGDTTEIKNITVKSKNRTYNFPKTSFKNLMGIEVTNSVVYNGKKGDLYITFNAGDGGDSYNIIFCVKDNKLISRTITSTIP
;
A
#
# COMPACT_ATOMS: atom_id res chain seq x y z
N MET A 1 -26.82 27.50 -39.45
CA MET A 1 -25.42 27.35 -39.02
C MET A 1 -25.41 26.45 -37.79
N LYS A 2 -25.09 25.16 -37.95
CA LYS A 2 -25.02 24.19 -36.83
C LYS A 2 -23.57 24.14 -36.36
N ILE A 3 -23.28 24.69 -35.19
CA ILE A 3 -21.99 24.49 -34.51
C ILE A 3 -22.07 23.11 -33.86
N LEU A 4 -21.28 22.16 -34.38
CA LEU A 4 -21.01 20.90 -33.70
C LEU A 4 -19.93 21.18 -32.65
N LEU A 5 -20.27 21.09 -31.37
CA LEU A 5 -19.30 21.13 -30.27
C LEU A 5 -18.70 19.72 -30.15
N PHE A 6 -17.42 19.57 -30.50
CA PHE A 6 -16.66 18.34 -30.25
C PHE A 6 -16.05 18.44 -28.86
N ILE A 7 -16.70 17.84 -27.85
CA ILE A 7 -16.14 17.73 -26.50
C ILE A 7 -15.13 16.58 -26.53
N SER A 8 -13.85 16.95 -26.56
CA SER A 8 -12.76 16.01 -26.29
C SER A 8 -12.77 15.65 -24.80
N LEU A 9 -13.24 14.46 -24.45
CA LEU A 9 -12.96 13.86 -23.14
C LEU A 9 -11.49 13.44 -23.13
N LEU A 10 -10.63 14.28 -22.56
CA LEU A 10 -9.30 13.85 -22.11
C LEU A 10 -9.52 12.95 -20.89
N PHE A 11 -9.57 11.63 -21.10
CA PHE A 11 -9.39 10.67 -20.02
C PHE A 11 -7.92 10.71 -19.61
N THR A 12 -7.59 11.55 -18.63
CA THR A 12 -6.34 11.39 -17.89
C THR A 12 -6.51 10.14 -17.02
N GLY A 13 -6.09 8.97 -17.54
CA GLY A 13 -5.92 7.81 -16.69
C GLY A 13 -4.92 8.14 -15.60
N VAL A 14 -5.36 8.11 -14.34
CA VAL A 14 -4.44 8.17 -13.21
C VAL A 14 -3.70 6.84 -13.20
N TYR A 15 -2.43 6.86 -13.59
CA TYR A 15 -1.57 5.68 -13.47
C TYR A 15 -1.33 5.44 -11.98
N GLN A 16 -2.03 4.46 -11.43
CA GLN A 16 -1.80 3.99 -10.06
C GLN A 16 -0.72 2.89 -10.07
N ALA A 17 0.04 2.83 -8.99
CA ALA A 17 1.03 1.79 -8.76
C ALA A 17 0.38 0.40 -8.86
N GLN A 18 0.96 -0.47 -9.69
CA GLN A 18 0.52 -1.86 -9.79
C GLN A 18 1.16 -2.67 -8.65
N LEU A 19 0.40 -2.84 -7.58
CA LEU A 19 0.86 -3.49 -6.36
C LEU A 19 0.98 -5.00 -6.55
N CYS A 20 2.09 -5.56 -6.08
CA CYS A 20 2.46 -6.95 -6.24
C CYS A 20 2.94 -7.56 -4.92
N ILE A 21 2.84 -8.88 -4.85
CA ILE A 21 3.48 -9.73 -3.85
C ILE A 21 4.35 -10.77 -4.55
N ILE A 22 5.20 -11.44 -3.79
CA ILE A 22 5.94 -12.58 -4.31
C ILE A 22 5.18 -13.89 -4.13
N ASP A 23 5.43 -14.83 -5.02
CA ASP A 23 5.05 -16.23 -4.92
C ASP A 23 6.30 -17.09 -5.13
N ASP A 24 7.13 -17.15 -4.10
CA ASP A 24 8.37 -17.93 -4.09
C ASP A 24 8.34 -18.98 -2.97
N ASN A 25 8.88 -20.16 -3.25
CA ASN A 25 8.98 -21.27 -2.30
C ASN A 25 10.02 -20.98 -1.21
N ASP A 26 11.04 -20.17 -1.54
CA ASP A 26 12.08 -19.78 -0.59
C ASP A 26 11.61 -18.68 0.39
N GLY A 27 10.39 -18.16 0.20
CA GLY A 27 9.82 -17.06 0.99
C GLY A 27 10.50 -15.71 0.76
N TYR A 28 11.35 -15.60 -0.26
CA TYR A 28 11.93 -14.34 -0.75
C TYR A 28 12.34 -14.45 -2.21
N THR A 29 12.50 -13.30 -2.87
CA THR A 29 13.16 -13.17 -4.17
C THR A 29 14.26 -12.12 -4.12
N ASN A 30 15.33 -12.34 -4.88
CA ASN A 30 16.41 -11.36 -5.01
C ASN A 30 16.04 -10.33 -6.06
N VAL A 31 16.26 -9.06 -5.73
CA VAL A 31 16.13 -7.95 -6.68
C VAL A 31 17.50 -7.66 -7.28
N ARG A 32 17.57 -7.58 -8.60
CA ARG A 32 18.81 -7.43 -9.36
C ARG A 32 18.93 -6.06 -10.00
N GLU A 33 20.16 -5.62 -10.23
CA GLU A 33 20.46 -4.32 -10.83
C GLU A 33 20.03 -4.24 -12.31
N LYS A 34 20.04 -5.39 -13.01
CA LYS A 34 19.65 -5.51 -14.42
C LYS A 34 18.73 -6.71 -14.61
N ALA A 35 17.99 -6.72 -15.72
CA ALA A 35 17.12 -7.80 -16.18
C ALA A 35 17.87 -9.09 -16.59
N ASP A 36 18.72 -9.61 -15.71
CA ASP A 36 19.60 -10.75 -15.95
C ASP A 36 19.84 -11.53 -14.64
N GLN A 37 19.75 -12.86 -14.70
CA GLN A 37 19.97 -13.76 -13.55
C GLN A 37 21.40 -13.69 -12.99
N ASN A 38 22.39 -13.26 -13.78
CA ASN A 38 23.77 -13.11 -13.34
C ASN A 38 24.09 -11.68 -12.87
N SER A 39 23.14 -10.75 -12.99
CA SER A 39 23.31 -9.38 -12.52
C SER A 39 23.42 -9.30 -11.00
N LYS A 40 24.10 -8.26 -10.53
CA LYS A 40 24.32 -7.98 -9.11
C LYS A 40 22.99 -7.93 -8.36
N ILE A 41 22.96 -8.57 -7.19
CA ILE A 41 21.84 -8.49 -6.25
C ILE A 41 21.94 -7.16 -5.51
N ILE A 42 20.89 -6.34 -5.56
CA ILE A 42 20.82 -5.01 -4.93
C ILE A 42 19.78 -4.92 -3.81
N GLY A 43 18.96 -5.96 -3.67
CA GLY A 43 17.95 -6.04 -2.62
C GLY A 43 17.28 -7.41 -2.55
N LYS A 44 16.33 -7.52 -1.63
CA LYS A 44 15.53 -8.71 -1.40
C LYS A 44 14.11 -8.28 -1.05
N ILE A 45 13.13 -8.89 -1.70
CA ILE A 45 11.72 -8.79 -1.34
C ILE A 45 11.33 -10.11 -0.67
N VAL A 46 10.68 -10.05 0.49
CA VAL A 46 10.29 -11.22 1.29
C VAL A 46 8.79 -11.50 1.21
N ASP A 47 8.37 -12.69 1.62
CA ASP A 47 6.96 -13.03 1.75
C ASP A 47 6.24 -11.98 2.62
N HIS A 48 5.00 -11.66 2.24
CA HIS A 48 4.15 -10.64 2.89
C HIS A 48 4.65 -9.19 2.79
N GLN A 49 5.74 -8.93 2.05
CA GLN A 49 6.09 -7.58 1.61
C GLN A 49 5.37 -7.27 0.30
N VAL A 50 4.62 -6.17 0.28
CA VAL A 50 4.07 -5.63 -0.97
C VAL A 50 5.09 -4.67 -1.59
N PHE A 51 5.13 -4.65 -2.92
CA PHE A 51 5.96 -3.78 -3.75
C PHE A 51 5.16 -3.33 -4.98
N ALA A 52 5.70 -2.40 -5.77
CA ALA A 52 5.06 -1.90 -6.97
C ALA A 52 5.85 -2.27 -8.23
N ILE A 53 5.16 -2.42 -9.36
CA ILE A 53 5.81 -2.41 -10.67
C ILE A 53 6.25 -0.97 -10.98
N ASP A 54 7.53 -0.80 -11.32
CA ASP A 54 8.09 0.47 -11.78
C ASP A 54 7.95 0.49 -13.31
N SER A 55 6.87 1.12 -13.81
CA SER A 55 6.59 1.15 -15.24
C SER A 55 7.43 2.19 -15.98
N TYR A 56 7.97 3.21 -15.31
CA TYR A 56 8.79 4.24 -15.96
C TYR A 56 10.16 3.71 -16.36
N VAL A 57 10.68 2.75 -15.60
CA VAL A 57 11.96 2.08 -15.91
C VAL A 57 11.80 0.98 -16.97
N GLN A 58 10.56 0.63 -17.35
CA GLN A 58 10.25 -0.31 -18.43
C GLN A 58 10.06 0.39 -19.78
N ASP A 59 11.08 1.10 -20.25
CA ASP A 59 11.12 1.60 -21.62
C ASP A 59 11.53 0.52 -22.64
N GLU A 60 11.45 0.82 -23.94
CA GLU A 60 11.78 -0.14 -25.00
C GLU A 60 13.22 -0.66 -24.93
N GLU A 61 14.15 0.11 -24.36
CA GLU A 61 15.56 -0.26 -24.21
C GLU A 61 15.77 -1.28 -23.09
N ASN A 62 14.99 -1.20 -22.02
CA ASN A 62 15.08 -2.08 -20.85
C ASN A 62 13.98 -3.16 -20.81
N LYS A 63 13.16 -3.24 -21.85
CA LYS A 63 12.03 -4.18 -21.94
C LYS A 63 12.51 -5.63 -22.01
N SER A 64 12.38 -6.32 -20.89
CA SER A 64 12.61 -7.76 -20.81
C SER A 64 11.31 -8.55 -20.94
N LYS A 65 11.39 -9.68 -21.63
CA LYS A 65 10.25 -10.62 -21.72
C LYS A 65 9.97 -11.27 -20.37
N ASP A 66 11.02 -11.59 -19.61
CA ASP A 66 10.93 -12.43 -18.41
C ASP A 66 11.22 -11.67 -17.11
N TRP A 67 11.80 -10.48 -17.19
CA TRP A 67 12.10 -9.65 -16.04
C TRP A 67 11.22 -8.40 -16.02
N ILE A 68 10.92 -7.93 -14.81
CA ILE A 68 10.10 -6.74 -14.59
C ILE A 68 10.83 -5.80 -13.64
N ALA A 69 10.78 -4.50 -13.93
CA ALA A 69 11.28 -3.48 -13.02
C ALA A 69 10.27 -3.29 -11.89
N VAL A 70 10.77 -3.22 -10.67
CA VAL A 70 9.96 -3.09 -9.45
C VAL A 70 10.56 -2.05 -8.55
N LYS A 71 9.69 -1.33 -7.85
CA LYS A 71 10.02 -0.40 -6.79
C LYS A 71 9.55 -0.96 -5.45
N PHE A 72 10.43 -0.93 -4.45
CA PHE A 72 10.12 -1.50 -3.14
C PHE A 72 10.83 -0.74 -2.02
N PRO A 73 10.16 -0.55 -0.85
CA PRO A 73 10.80 0.01 0.33
C PRO A 73 11.88 -0.92 0.88
N VAL A 74 13.05 -0.37 1.23
CA VAL A 74 14.20 -1.17 1.68
C VAL A 74 14.32 -1.30 3.19
N ASN A 75 13.71 -0.40 3.96
CA ASN A 75 13.85 -0.44 5.42
C ASN A 75 12.91 -1.48 6.01
N ILE A 76 13.48 -2.45 6.72
CA ILE A 76 12.74 -3.47 7.45
C ILE A 76 12.89 -3.19 8.95
N ASN A 77 11.88 -2.59 9.57
CA ASN A 77 11.86 -2.48 11.03
C ASN A 77 11.29 -3.76 11.64
N LYS A 78 12.16 -4.55 12.29
CA LYS A 78 11.82 -5.79 12.99
C LYS A 78 11.55 -5.61 14.49
N LYS A 79 11.66 -4.39 15.03
CA LYS A 79 11.46 -4.10 16.48
C LYS A 79 9.99 -3.91 16.87
N SER A 80 9.07 -4.18 15.94
CA SER A 80 7.62 -4.05 16.10
C SER A 80 7.00 -5.45 16.09
N ASP A 81 5.79 -5.60 16.63
CA ASP A 81 5.03 -6.87 16.63
C ASP A 81 4.70 -7.39 15.21
N PHE A 82 4.95 -6.56 14.20
CA PHE A 82 4.77 -6.82 12.77
C PHE A 82 5.87 -6.11 11.98
N LEU A 83 6.17 -6.60 10.78
CA LEU A 83 7.20 -6.02 9.91
C LEU A 83 6.72 -4.71 9.30
N LYS A 84 7.55 -3.67 9.34
CA LYS A 84 7.28 -2.41 8.63
C LYS A 84 8.23 -2.26 7.44
N PHE A 85 7.67 -2.01 6.27
CA PHE A 85 8.37 -1.72 5.02
C PHE A 85 8.00 -0.31 4.55
N GLU A 86 8.87 0.67 4.79
CA GLU A 86 8.61 2.08 4.52
C GLU A 86 9.90 2.90 4.35
N GLY A 87 9.78 4.14 3.87
CA GLY A 87 10.92 5.05 3.72
C GLY A 87 11.53 5.00 2.33
N GLU A 88 12.87 4.96 2.24
CA GLU A 88 13.57 4.92 0.96
C GLU A 88 13.14 3.70 0.13
N GLU A 89 12.80 3.95 -1.12
CA GLU A 89 12.47 2.90 -2.09
C GLU A 89 13.64 2.71 -3.06
N LYS A 90 13.87 1.46 -3.47
CA LYS A 90 14.81 1.15 -4.55
C LYS A 90 14.08 0.58 -5.74
N THR A 91 14.62 0.85 -6.92
CA THR A 91 14.22 0.18 -8.15
C THR A 91 15.22 -0.91 -8.52
N GLY A 92 14.72 -2.02 -9.04
CA GLY A 92 15.52 -3.09 -9.64
C GLY A 92 14.65 -4.08 -10.38
N TYR A 93 15.19 -5.25 -10.71
CA TYR A 93 14.53 -6.24 -11.55
C TYR A 93 14.30 -7.57 -10.80
N ILE A 94 13.12 -8.15 -10.98
CA ILE A 94 12.79 -9.52 -10.57
C ILE A 94 12.27 -10.31 -11.76
N HIS A 95 12.36 -11.63 -11.69
CA HIS A 95 11.78 -12.52 -12.70
C HIS A 95 10.25 -12.59 -12.54
N LYS A 96 9.50 -12.50 -13.65
CA LYS A 96 8.03 -12.44 -13.67
C LYS A 96 7.37 -13.67 -13.05
N SER A 97 8.00 -14.83 -13.12
CA SER A 97 7.48 -16.04 -12.46
C SER A 97 7.39 -15.95 -10.93
N ARG A 98 7.99 -14.91 -10.32
CA ARG A 98 8.02 -14.72 -8.87
C ARG A 98 6.98 -13.74 -8.37
N LEU A 99 6.28 -13.03 -9.25
CA LEU A 99 5.32 -11.99 -8.85
C LEU A 99 3.88 -12.46 -9.02
N VAL A 100 3.02 -11.91 -8.16
CA VAL A 100 1.57 -11.98 -8.31
C VAL A 100 1.04 -10.57 -8.08
N GLU A 101 0.32 -10.04 -9.07
CA GLU A 101 -0.36 -8.74 -8.95
C GLU A 101 -1.52 -8.87 -7.97
N LEU A 102 -1.64 -7.94 -7.01
CA LEU A 102 -2.72 -7.96 -6.03
C LEU A 102 -4.10 -7.89 -6.72
N GLU A 103 -4.22 -7.11 -7.79
CA GLU A 103 -5.49 -6.96 -8.52
C GLU A 103 -5.99 -8.26 -9.16
N SER A 104 -5.09 -9.21 -9.42
CA SER A 104 -5.44 -10.55 -9.93
C SER A 104 -6.00 -11.49 -8.86
N LEU A 105 -5.89 -11.12 -7.57
CA LEU A 105 -6.35 -11.94 -6.46
C LEU A 105 -7.87 -11.76 -6.20
N PRO A 106 -8.55 -12.78 -5.65
CA PRO A 106 -9.95 -12.67 -5.28
C PRO A 106 -10.19 -11.56 -4.24
N LYS A 107 -11.11 -10.64 -4.54
CA LYS A 107 -11.48 -9.52 -3.68
C LYS A 107 -12.57 -9.90 -2.68
N PHE A 108 -12.58 -9.26 -1.53
CA PHE A 108 -13.71 -9.31 -0.59
C PHE A 108 -14.87 -8.47 -1.13
N GLU A 109 -16.09 -8.82 -0.73
CA GLU A 109 -17.23 -7.93 -0.94
C GLU A 109 -17.12 -6.73 0.01
N SER A 110 -17.28 -5.52 -0.51
CA SER A 110 -17.25 -4.29 0.27
C SER A 110 -18.66 -3.75 0.49
N LYS A 111 -18.94 -3.32 1.73
CA LYS A 111 -20.17 -2.67 2.13
C LYS A 111 -19.85 -1.43 2.96
N GLU A 112 -20.09 -0.25 2.38
CA GLU A 112 -20.08 0.99 3.14
C GLU A 112 -21.23 0.98 4.15
N LEU A 113 -20.89 1.22 5.42
CA LEU A 113 -21.87 1.30 6.51
C LEU A 113 -22.23 2.76 6.81
N ASN A 114 -21.26 3.66 6.66
CA ASN A 114 -21.39 5.12 6.68
C ASN A 114 -20.09 5.76 6.14
N PRO A 115 -20.02 7.10 5.98
CA PRO A 115 -18.85 7.78 5.40
C PRO A 115 -17.51 7.54 6.12
N HIS A 116 -17.53 7.06 7.36
CA HIS A 116 -16.35 6.76 8.17
C HIS A 116 -16.19 5.28 8.52
N LYS A 117 -16.99 4.39 7.91
CA LYS A 117 -16.98 2.98 8.24
C LYS A 117 -17.35 2.09 7.07
N VAL A 118 -16.49 1.11 6.77
CA VAL A 118 -16.71 0.09 5.75
C VAL A 118 -16.48 -1.30 6.34
N SER A 119 -17.24 -2.28 5.86
CA SER A 119 -17.01 -3.70 6.11
C SER A 119 -16.61 -4.38 4.81
N HIS A 120 -15.50 -5.12 4.84
CA HIS A 120 -15.07 -6.03 3.78
C HIS A 120 -15.27 -7.45 4.28
N GLN A 121 -16.01 -8.28 3.56
CA GLN A 121 -16.33 -9.64 4.03
C GLN A 121 -16.19 -10.71 2.96
N ASN A 122 -15.89 -11.92 3.42
CA ASN A 122 -16.12 -13.17 2.70
C ASN A 122 -16.87 -14.14 3.63
N LYS A 123 -16.99 -15.41 3.24
CA LYS A 123 -17.72 -16.43 4.03
C LYS A 123 -17.15 -16.70 5.43
N ASP A 124 -15.88 -16.40 5.68
CA ASP A 124 -15.15 -16.80 6.90
C ASP A 124 -14.64 -15.62 7.73
N VAL A 125 -14.43 -14.46 7.11
CA VAL A 125 -13.79 -13.29 7.71
C VAL A 125 -14.56 -12.00 7.37
N GLU A 126 -14.73 -11.15 8.38
CA GLU A 126 -15.19 -9.76 8.26
C GLU A 126 -14.06 -8.82 8.71
N ILE A 127 -13.70 -7.84 7.88
CA ILE A 127 -12.77 -6.77 8.20
C ILE A 127 -13.54 -5.46 8.26
N ILE A 128 -13.54 -4.84 9.43
CA ILE A 128 -14.18 -3.54 9.66
C ILE A 128 -13.10 -2.47 9.75
N ILE A 129 -13.23 -1.44 8.94
CA ILE A 129 -12.35 -0.28 8.94
C ILE A 129 -13.17 0.94 9.35
N GLU A 130 -12.66 1.69 10.31
CA GLU A 130 -13.22 2.97 10.77
C GLU A 130 -12.18 4.08 10.60
N THR A 131 -12.59 5.22 10.06
CA THR A 131 -11.81 6.46 10.05
C THR A 131 -12.40 7.51 10.99
N GLN A 132 -11.64 8.57 11.25
CA GLN A 132 -12.11 9.75 11.98
C GLN A 132 -11.38 11.00 11.49
N THR A 133 -11.94 12.18 11.77
CA THR A 133 -11.22 13.45 11.62
C THR A 133 -10.02 13.49 12.56
N PHE A 134 -8.86 13.90 12.05
CA PHE A 134 -7.66 14.08 12.85
C PHE A 134 -7.83 15.28 13.80
N ASN A 135 -7.66 15.05 15.10
CA ASN A 135 -7.84 16.08 16.11
C ASN A 135 -6.51 16.77 16.45
N LYS A 136 -6.19 17.84 15.72
CA LYS A 136 -4.95 18.61 15.86
C LYS A 136 -4.68 19.09 17.30
N SER A 137 -5.72 19.37 18.10
CA SER A 137 -5.52 19.91 19.47
C SER A 137 -4.97 18.89 20.46
N LYS A 138 -4.97 17.61 20.11
CA LYS A 138 -4.42 16.52 20.94
C LYS A 138 -2.95 16.22 20.67
N HIS A 139 -2.34 16.91 19.72
CA HIS A 139 -1.01 16.57 19.20
C HIS A 139 -0.10 17.79 19.18
N GLN A 140 1.21 17.53 19.32
CA GLN A 140 2.22 18.52 19.01
C GLN A 140 2.54 18.45 17.52
N ILE A 141 2.31 19.55 16.80
CA ILE A 141 2.57 19.64 15.36
C ILE A 141 3.72 20.62 15.14
N THR A 142 4.78 20.16 14.50
CA THR A 142 5.94 20.97 14.13
C THR A 142 6.23 20.82 12.64
N GLN A 143 6.89 21.81 12.06
CA GLN A 143 7.41 21.74 10.68
C GLN A 143 8.93 21.73 10.75
N SER A 144 9.55 20.77 10.07
CA SER A 144 11.00 20.68 9.98
C SER A 144 11.57 21.76 9.05
N ASP A 145 12.88 22.02 9.15
CA ASP A 145 13.61 22.92 8.23
C ASP A 145 13.54 22.46 6.76
N LYS A 146 13.23 21.18 6.53
CA LYS A 146 13.06 20.58 5.19
C LYS A 146 11.61 20.65 4.69
N GLY A 147 10.73 21.33 5.42
CA GLY A 147 9.36 21.62 5.02
C GLY A 147 8.32 20.54 5.32
N PHE A 148 8.72 19.35 5.76
CA PHE A 148 7.77 18.30 6.16
C PHE A 148 7.28 18.49 7.59
N TYR A 149 6.04 18.06 7.85
CA TYR A 149 5.42 18.09 9.17
C TYR A 149 5.77 16.86 10.01
N GLU A 150 5.85 17.07 11.31
CA GLU A 150 5.96 16.05 12.34
C GLU A 150 4.76 16.15 13.29
N ILE A 151 4.25 15.00 13.72
CA ILE A 151 3.22 14.87 14.76
C ILE A 151 3.84 14.08 15.90
N ASP A 152 3.87 14.68 17.08
CA ASP A 152 4.46 14.14 18.30
C ASP A 152 5.92 13.71 18.11
N GLY A 153 6.70 14.51 17.38
CA GLY A 153 8.13 14.26 17.10
C GLY A 153 8.39 13.13 16.10
N GLU A 154 7.36 12.62 15.43
CA GLU A 154 7.48 11.59 14.40
C GLU A 154 7.06 12.13 13.04
N LYS A 155 7.79 11.72 11.99
CA LYS A 155 7.46 12.05 10.60
C LYS A 155 6.02 11.62 10.27
N VAL A 156 5.30 12.50 9.58
CA VAL A 156 3.94 12.24 9.10
C VAL A 156 3.97 11.98 7.60
N PHE A 157 3.14 11.05 7.15
CA PHE A 157 2.94 10.80 5.73
C PHE A 157 1.81 11.71 5.21
N ASN A 158 2.14 12.55 4.22
CA ASN A 158 1.20 13.38 3.46
C ASN A 158 0.28 14.25 4.31
N TYR A 159 0.90 15.08 5.14
CA TYR A 159 0.21 16.09 5.95
C TYR A 159 0.83 17.46 5.71
N TYR A 160 -0.03 18.44 5.41
CA TYR A 160 0.35 19.82 5.07
C TYR A 160 -0.21 20.85 6.08
N GLY A 161 -0.52 20.42 7.31
CA GLY A 161 -1.10 21.29 8.34
C GLY A 161 -2.61 21.52 8.22
N GLY A 162 -3.23 21.10 7.11
CA GLY A 162 -4.66 21.20 6.82
C GLY A 162 -5.51 20.19 7.59
N ASP A 163 -6.84 20.28 7.43
CA ASP A 163 -7.74 19.27 7.99
C ASP A 163 -7.58 17.95 7.23
N THR A 164 -7.66 16.85 7.97
CA THR A 164 -7.42 15.52 7.40
C THR A 164 -8.13 14.44 8.21
N THR A 165 -8.09 13.22 7.71
CA THR A 165 -8.64 12.03 8.34
C THR A 165 -7.53 11.02 8.62
N GLU A 166 -7.77 10.18 9.63
CA GLU A 166 -6.89 9.09 10.01
C GLU A 166 -7.71 7.80 10.24
N ILE A 167 -7.02 6.66 10.26
CA ILE A 167 -7.64 5.41 10.70
C ILE A 167 -7.93 5.50 12.19
N LYS A 168 -9.21 5.35 12.54
CA LYS A 168 -9.64 5.18 13.92
C LYS A 168 -9.41 3.75 14.37
N ASN A 169 -9.83 2.76 13.58
CA ASN A 169 -9.70 1.35 13.94
C ASN A 169 -9.73 0.41 12.73
N ILE A 170 -9.02 -0.71 12.84
CA ILE A 170 -9.18 -1.85 11.94
C ILE A 170 -9.42 -3.09 12.80
N THR A 171 -10.51 -3.80 12.55
CA THR A 171 -10.89 -5.03 13.26
C THR A 171 -11.02 -6.17 12.26
N VAL A 172 -10.35 -7.28 12.53
CA VAL A 172 -10.52 -8.55 11.81
C VAL A 172 -11.31 -9.50 12.69
N LYS A 173 -12.48 -9.92 12.20
CA LYS A 173 -13.33 -10.92 12.84
C LYS A 173 -13.33 -12.19 12.02
N SER A 174 -13.06 -13.31 12.67
CA SER A 174 -13.31 -14.66 12.18
C SER A 174 -14.17 -15.40 13.19
N LYS A 175 -14.75 -16.55 12.81
CA LYS A 175 -15.80 -17.28 13.57
C LYS A 175 -15.73 -17.17 15.10
N ASN A 176 -14.53 -17.35 15.70
CA ASN A 176 -14.34 -17.31 17.15
C ASN A 176 -13.26 -16.32 17.62
N ARG A 177 -12.77 -15.42 16.75
CA ARG A 177 -11.65 -14.53 17.09
C ARG A 177 -11.89 -13.13 16.56
N THR A 178 -11.65 -12.15 17.41
CA THR A 178 -11.61 -10.74 17.06
C THR A 178 -10.21 -10.23 17.31
N TYR A 179 -9.59 -9.65 16.29
CA TYR A 179 -8.29 -9.00 16.40
C TYR A 179 -8.43 -7.52 16.03
N ASN A 180 -8.02 -6.65 16.94
CA ASN A 180 -7.93 -5.22 16.69
C ASN A 180 -6.47 -4.89 16.37
N PHE A 181 -6.27 -4.12 15.31
CA PHE A 181 -4.94 -3.66 14.95
C PHE A 181 -4.37 -2.75 16.06
N PRO A 182 -3.08 -2.87 16.41
CA PRO A 182 -2.42 -1.93 17.31
C PRO A 182 -2.54 -0.51 16.74
N LYS A 183 -2.85 0.49 17.56
CA LYS A 183 -2.95 1.90 17.09
C LYS A 183 -1.65 2.39 16.44
N THR A 184 -0.52 1.90 16.92
CA THR A 184 0.82 2.18 16.37
C THR A 184 1.03 1.65 14.94
N SER A 185 0.14 0.79 14.44
CA SER A 185 0.19 0.27 13.06
C SER A 185 -0.32 1.24 12.01
N PHE A 186 -1.08 2.27 12.41
CA PHE A 186 -1.59 3.29 11.50
C PHE A 186 -1.41 4.72 12.04
N LYS A 187 -0.58 4.87 13.07
CA LYS A 187 -0.16 6.18 13.58
C LYS A 187 0.48 7.00 12.45
N ASN A 188 0.13 8.29 12.40
CA ASN A 188 0.68 9.29 11.48
C ASN A 188 0.46 8.98 9.97
N LEU A 189 -0.55 8.18 9.65
CA LEU A 189 -1.05 7.97 8.28
C LEU A 189 -2.29 8.83 8.06
N MET A 190 -2.17 9.82 7.17
CA MET A 190 -3.18 10.87 6.95
C MET A 190 -3.85 10.75 5.58
N GLY A 191 -5.00 11.42 5.43
CA GLY A 191 -5.74 11.48 4.17
C GLY A 191 -6.37 10.14 3.79
N ILE A 192 -7.03 9.49 4.76
CA ILE A 192 -7.59 8.14 4.58
C ILE A 192 -9.11 8.19 4.51
N GLU A 193 -9.64 7.66 3.43
CA GLU A 193 -11.07 7.44 3.25
C GLU A 193 -11.37 5.94 3.25
N VAL A 194 -12.46 5.53 3.89
CA VAL A 194 -12.84 4.12 3.97
C VAL A 194 -13.22 3.54 2.60
N THR A 195 -13.77 4.36 1.72
CA THR A 195 -14.17 4.02 0.36
C THR A 195 -12.99 3.65 -0.54
N ASN A 196 -11.78 4.14 -0.21
CA ASN A 196 -10.55 3.85 -0.96
C ASN A 196 -9.84 2.57 -0.48
N SER A 197 -10.52 1.75 0.34
CA SER A 197 -9.98 0.49 0.81
C SER A 197 -10.44 -0.69 -0.04
N VAL A 198 -9.54 -1.63 -0.27
CA VAL A 198 -9.81 -2.91 -0.96
C VAL A 198 -9.14 -4.02 -0.17
N VAL A 199 -9.77 -5.19 -0.09
CA VAL A 199 -9.22 -6.37 0.58
C VAL A 199 -9.11 -7.53 -0.39
N TYR A 200 -7.92 -8.15 -0.46
CA TYR A 200 -7.59 -9.26 -1.33
C TYR A 200 -7.31 -10.55 -0.53
N ASN A 201 -7.71 -11.70 -1.09
CA ASN A 201 -7.33 -13.03 -0.60
C ASN A 201 -6.02 -13.47 -1.26
N GLY A 202 -4.95 -13.54 -0.48
CA GLY A 202 -3.68 -14.16 -0.85
C GLY A 202 -3.78 -15.67 -1.01
N LYS A 203 -2.89 -16.25 -1.82
CA LYS A 203 -2.87 -17.70 -2.09
C LYS A 203 -2.53 -18.56 -0.87
N LYS A 204 -1.72 -18.04 0.06
CA LYS A 204 -1.23 -18.75 1.25
C LYS A 204 -2.08 -18.47 2.51
N GLY A 205 -3.35 -18.06 2.33
CA GLY A 205 -4.27 -17.72 3.42
C GLY A 205 -4.07 -16.32 4.02
N ASP A 206 -3.21 -15.52 3.41
CA ASP A 206 -2.96 -14.12 3.77
C ASP A 206 -4.10 -13.22 3.27
N LEU A 207 -4.33 -12.11 3.95
CA LEU A 207 -5.25 -11.06 3.52
C LEU A 207 -4.47 -9.76 3.35
N TYR A 208 -4.69 -9.07 2.23
CA TYR A 208 -4.05 -7.79 1.95
C TYR A 208 -5.10 -6.69 1.98
N ILE A 209 -5.02 -5.79 2.97
CA ILE A 209 -5.88 -4.60 3.08
C ILE A 209 -5.10 -3.44 2.49
N THR A 210 -5.55 -2.90 1.36
CA THR A 210 -4.92 -1.77 0.68
C THR A 210 -5.74 -0.50 0.89
N PHE A 211 -5.07 0.63 1.08
CA PHE A 211 -5.64 1.96 1.00
C PHE A 211 -4.89 2.76 -0.06
N ASN A 212 -5.62 3.52 -0.87
CA ASN A 212 -5.07 4.69 -1.55
C ASN A 212 -5.35 5.91 -0.66
N ALA A 213 -4.29 6.58 -0.24
CA ALA A 213 -4.34 7.68 0.71
C ALA A 213 -3.61 8.92 0.17
N GLY A 214 -3.86 10.07 0.80
CA GLY A 214 -3.38 11.37 0.36
C GLY A 214 -4.29 12.01 -0.69
N ASP A 215 -3.87 13.14 -1.23
CA ASP A 215 -4.62 13.92 -2.22
C ASP A 215 -3.72 14.23 -3.42
N GLY A 216 -4.23 13.99 -4.63
CA GLY A 216 -3.57 14.31 -5.89
C GLY A 216 -2.13 13.78 -6.02
N GLY A 217 -1.20 14.71 -6.27
CA GLY A 217 0.18 14.43 -6.69
C GLY A 217 1.10 13.79 -5.64
N ASP A 218 0.68 13.78 -4.37
CA ASP A 218 1.42 13.18 -3.26
C ASP A 218 0.65 12.00 -2.64
N SER A 219 -0.13 11.29 -3.45
CA SER A 219 -0.82 10.08 -3.00
C SER A 219 0.15 8.92 -2.70
N TYR A 220 -0.28 8.00 -1.84
CA TYR A 220 0.53 6.88 -1.37
C TYR A 220 -0.36 5.69 -1.05
N ASN A 221 0.21 4.49 -1.18
CA ASN A 221 -0.47 3.25 -0.83
C ASN A 221 -0.04 2.78 0.55
N ILE A 222 -1.03 2.40 1.35
CA ILE A 222 -0.83 1.71 2.62
C ILE A 222 -1.34 0.29 2.43
N ILE A 223 -0.51 -0.70 2.70
CA ILE A 223 -0.91 -2.11 2.61
C ILE A 223 -0.61 -2.81 3.91
N PHE A 224 -1.64 -3.45 4.49
CA PHE A 224 -1.50 -4.32 5.64
C PHE A 224 -1.66 -5.77 5.22
N CYS A 225 -0.75 -6.63 5.65
CA CYS A 225 -0.89 -8.07 5.49
C CYS A 225 -1.35 -8.71 6.82
N VAL A 226 -2.43 -9.45 6.76
CA VAL A 226 -2.98 -10.22 7.88
C VAL A 226 -2.83 -11.70 7.58
N LYS A 227 -2.30 -12.46 8.52
CA LYS A 227 -2.23 -13.93 8.47
C LYS A 227 -2.66 -14.48 9.82
N ASP A 228 -3.39 -15.59 9.81
CA ASP A 228 -3.88 -16.24 11.03
C ASP A 228 -4.60 -15.28 12.00
N ASN A 229 -5.40 -14.37 11.44
CA ASN A 229 -6.16 -13.36 12.18
C ASN A 229 -5.27 -12.36 12.95
N LYS A 230 -4.02 -12.12 12.51
CA LYS A 230 -3.09 -11.14 13.08
C LYS A 230 -2.37 -10.33 12.00
N LEU A 231 -2.06 -9.08 12.30
CA LEU A 231 -1.22 -8.23 11.45
C LEU A 231 0.21 -8.78 11.46
N ILE A 232 0.78 -9.04 10.28
CA ILE A 232 2.14 -9.55 10.15
C ILE A 232 3.08 -8.57 9.44
N SER A 233 2.55 -7.71 8.57
CA SER A 233 3.34 -6.64 7.96
C SER A 233 2.51 -5.43 7.53
N ARG A 234 3.22 -4.30 7.37
CA ARG A 234 2.74 -3.09 6.72
C ARG A 234 3.74 -2.62 5.67
N THR A 235 3.27 -2.34 4.46
CA THR A 235 4.01 -1.64 3.42
C THR A 235 3.44 -0.24 3.24
N ILE A 236 4.32 0.76 3.10
CA ILE A 236 3.99 2.10 2.61
C ILE A 236 4.84 2.34 1.36
N THR A 237 4.20 2.70 0.24
CA THR A 237 4.84 2.94 -1.06
C THR A 237 4.14 4.07 -1.81
N SER A 238 4.82 4.72 -2.75
CA SER A 238 4.26 5.79 -3.57
C SER A 238 3.22 5.26 -4.56
N THR A 239 2.17 6.05 -4.87
CA THR A 239 1.14 5.66 -5.88
C THR A 239 1.61 5.89 -7.30
N ILE A 240 2.60 6.75 -7.51
CA ILE A 240 3.19 7.01 -8.82
C ILE A 240 4.22 5.89 -9.06
N PRO A 241 4.16 5.18 -10.20
CA PRO A 241 5.11 4.12 -10.55
C PRO A 241 6.57 4.55 -10.42
#